data_AF-A0A1A8QM68-F1
#
_entry.id   AF-A0A1A8QM68-F1
#
_cell.length_a   1.000
_cell.length_b   1.000
_cell.length_c   1.000
_cell.angle_alpha   90.00
_cell.angle_beta   90.00
_cell.angle_gamma   90.00
#
_symmetry.space_group_name_H-M   'P 1'
#
loop_
_entity.id
_entity.type
_entity.pdbx_description
1 polymer ?
#
loop_
_entity_poly.entity_id
_entity_poly.type
_entity_poly.pdbx_seq_one_letter_code
_entity_poly.pdbx_strand_id
1 'polypeptide(L)'
;DLLASTCMFIKLAMYRTQLRKLGCPEVVVNSAKNKSAGQSAASGIKRPRHCEVNYCPPYPAGETDQSLESLRISLLLDIKKKNNRDVVRKKMERSFAYRRLEVVRDTPMVQDVKARWPALFDVIEINAEFKRITTIPLQSRFLSQLDVVSAKLQKLFEKRGGQIGQRLLKMMEPVAQNEDDVDLRRECIIKALCVYLNEDPDNLVREFAAADEDYLQTSIEETALGIYVVRSVLTNTAEDIGIVLEGQIVFQDLDNIALATAVLFGLIYALNLNYPPSLKYTFEVLQKLVMELEGSTLSKKVQLLKNRLCE
;
A
#
# COMPACT_ATOMS: atom_id res chain seq x y z
N ASP A 1 -32.80 16.81 -7.61
CA ASP A 1 -31.44 16.35 -7.23
C ASP A 1 -30.90 16.89 -5.91
N LEU A 2 -30.92 18.21 -5.64
CA LEU A 2 -30.39 18.78 -4.39
C LEU A 2 -31.11 18.28 -3.10
N LEU A 3 -32.44 18.15 -3.15
CA LEU A 3 -33.25 17.64 -2.03
C LEU A 3 -33.00 16.14 -1.76
N ALA A 4 -32.81 15.33 -2.81
CA ALA A 4 -32.50 13.91 -2.68
C ALA A 4 -31.11 13.69 -2.06
N SER A 5 -30.13 14.50 -2.49
CA SER A 5 -28.77 14.49 -1.92
C SER A 5 -28.78 14.90 -0.45
N THR A 6 -29.47 15.98 -0.10
CA THR A 6 -29.62 16.45 1.29
C THR A 6 -30.31 15.41 2.18
N CYS A 7 -31.36 14.73 1.68
CA CYS A 7 -32.04 13.65 2.37
C CYS A 7 -31.11 12.45 2.62
N MET A 8 -30.25 12.10 1.66
CA MET A 8 -29.27 11.03 1.81
C MET A 8 -28.21 11.36 2.88
N PHE A 9 -27.71 12.59 2.91
CA PHE A 9 -26.79 13.04 3.97
C PHE A 9 -27.40 12.95 5.36
N ILE A 10 -28.68 13.36 5.52
CA ILE A 10 -29.38 13.26 6.81
C ILE A 10 -29.55 11.80 7.23
N LYS A 11 -29.98 10.91 6.31
CA LYS A 11 -30.12 9.47 6.58
C LYS A 11 -28.79 8.84 6.99
N LEU A 12 -27.70 9.15 6.28
CA LEU A 12 -26.36 8.66 6.62
C LEU A 12 -25.88 9.20 7.98
N ALA A 13 -26.17 10.46 8.31
CA ALA A 13 -25.82 11.03 9.61
C ALA A 13 -26.60 10.36 10.76
N MET A 14 -27.90 10.08 10.57
CA MET A 14 -28.72 9.33 11.53
C MET A 14 -28.21 7.90 11.70
N TYR A 15 -27.92 7.21 10.59
CA TYR A 15 -27.36 5.86 10.60
C TYR A 15 -26.01 5.81 11.36
N ARG A 16 -25.08 6.72 11.06
CA ARG A 16 -23.80 6.83 11.80
C ARG A 16 -23.99 7.15 13.28
N THR A 17 -25.08 7.82 13.65
CA THR A 17 -25.41 8.10 15.05
C THR A 17 -25.93 6.84 15.75
N GLN A 18 -26.75 6.02 15.07
CA GLN A 18 -27.18 4.72 15.57
C GLN A 18 -26.00 3.75 15.73
N LEU A 19 -25.12 3.65 14.73
CA LEU A 19 -23.91 2.83 14.82
C LEU A 19 -23.02 3.22 16.01
N ARG A 20 -22.91 4.54 16.31
CA ARG A 20 -22.18 5.01 17.49
C ARG A 20 -22.84 4.56 18.80
N LYS A 21 -24.17 4.55 18.88
CA LYS A 21 -24.90 4.03 20.06
C LYS A 21 -24.69 2.53 20.24
N LEU A 22 -24.54 1.79 19.14
CA LEU A 22 -24.26 0.35 19.13
C LEU A 22 -22.79 0.00 19.38
N GLY A 23 -21.91 1.00 19.53
CA GLY A 23 -20.49 0.78 19.80
C GLY A 23 -19.68 0.29 18.60
N CYS A 24 -20.18 0.46 17.36
CA CYS A 24 -19.50 -0.04 16.16
C CYS A 24 -18.09 0.58 16.01
N PRO A 25 -17.00 -0.23 15.96
CA PRO A 25 -15.62 0.26 16.01
C PRO A 25 -15.32 1.36 14.97
N GLU A 26 -15.76 1.19 13.73
CA GLU A 26 -15.57 2.15 12.62
C GLU A 26 -15.98 3.59 12.94
N VAL A 27 -17.04 3.78 13.73
CA VAL A 27 -17.58 5.11 14.05
C VAL A 27 -17.19 5.60 15.45
N VAL A 28 -16.72 4.71 16.33
CA VAL A 28 -16.29 5.07 17.69
C VAL A 28 -14.78 5.26 17.82
N VAL A 29 -13.98 4.66 16.93
CA VAL A 29 -12.51 4.72 16.99
C VAL A 29 -11.98 6.16 17.00
N ASN A 30 -12.60 7.05 16.22
CA ASN A 30 -12.28 8.49 16.16
C ASN A 30 -13.20 9.36 17.02
N SER A 31 -13.99 8.76 17.93
CA SER A 31 -14.95 9.51 18.73
C SER A 31 -14.27 10.20 19.91
N ALA A 32 -14.79 11.39 20.28
CA ALA A 32 -14.32 12.14 21.43
C ALA A 32 -14.54 11.43 22.79
N LYS A 33 -15.18 10.26 22.83
CA LYS A 33 -15.38 9.45 24.04
C LYS A 33 -14.26 8.42 24.26
N ASN A 34 -13.51 8.04 23.22
CA ASN A 34 -12.37 7.13 23.29
C ASN A 34 -11.04 7.88 23.42
N LYS A 35 -11.07 9.04 24.11
CA LYS A 35 -9.86 9.82 24.41
C LYS A 35 -8.97 9.01 25.35
N SER A 36 -7.66 9.00 25.08
CA SER A 36 -6.69 8.69 26.12
C SER A 36 -6.83 9.71 27.25
N ALA A 37 -6.67 9.26 28.50
CA ALA A 37 -6.80 10.13 29.67
C ALA A 37 -5.85 11.33 29.53
N GLY A 38 -6.41 12.55 29.42
CA GLY A 38 -5.65 13.80 29.32
C GLY A 38 -5.67 14.54 27.98
N GLN A 39 -6.29 14.02 26.92
CA GLN A 39 -6.35 14.73 25.62
C GLN A 39 -7.67 15.48 25.38
N SER A 40 -7.57 16.72 24.89
CA SER A 40 -8.72 17.60 24.58
C SER A 40 -9.36 17.31 23.20
N ALA A 41 -8.60 16.75 22.25
CA ALA A 41 -9.02 16.39 20.90
C ALA A 41 -9.24 14.87 20.72
N ALA A 42 -9.86 14.45 19.61
CA ALA A 42 -9.91 13.04 19.21
C ALA A 42 -8.47 12.52 18.94
N SER A 43 -8.23 11.21 19.10
CA SER A 43 -6.91 10.55 19.16
C SER A 43 -5.98 10.65 17.93
N GLY A 44 -6.15 11.63 17.04
CA GLY A 44 -5.28 11.83 15.87
C GLY A 44 -5.30 10.70 14.84
N ILE A 45 -6.17 9.71 15.02
CA ILE A 45 -6.25 8.52 14.17
C ILE A 45 -6.61 8.94 12.75
N LYS A 46 -5.83 8.40 11.80
CA LYS A 46 -5.97 8.63 10.36
C LYS A 46 -7.42 8.37 9.94
N ARG A 47 -7.92 9.15 8.98
CA ARG A 47 -9.26 8.88 8.41
C ARG A 47 -9.16 7.77 7.36
N PRO A 48 -10.21 6.93 7.23
CA PRO A 48 -10.28 5.96 6.14
C PRO A 48 -10.15 6.66 4.79
N ARG A 49 -9.40 6.03 3.88
CA ARG A 49 -9.51 6.33 2.45
C ARG A 49 -10.88 5.85 1.95
N HIS A 50 -11.40 6.42 0.87
CA HIS A 50 -12.76 6.08 0.41
C HIS A 50 -12.90 4.60 0.01
N CYS A 51 -11.82 4.01 -0.51
CA CYS A 51 -11.75 2.59 -0.86
C CYS A 51 -11.57 1.64 0.33
N GLU A 52 -11.30 2.13 1.54
CA GLU A 52 -11.12 1.28 2.73
C GLU A 52 -12.49 0.92 3.30
N VAL A 53 -13.25 0.11 2.55
CA VAL A 53 -14.62 -0.32 2.87
C VAL A 53 -14.70 -0.97 4.24
N ASN A 54 -13.69 -1.76 4.61
CA ASN A 54 -13.60 -2.39 5.93
C ASN A 54 -12.49 -1.73 6.76
N TYR A 55 -12.65 -0.44 7.06
CA TYR A 55 -11.64 0.34 7.78
C TYR A 55 -11.39 -0.16 9.20
N CYS A 56 -12.45 -0.41 9.97
CA CYS A 56 -12.40 -0.96 11.33
C CYS A 56 -13.70 -1.75 11.61
N PRO A 57 -13.85 -2.95 11.01
CA PRO A 57 -15.09 -3.72 11.12
C PRO A 57 -15.33 -4.25 12.53
N PRO A 58 -16.59 -4.53 12.91
CA PRO A 58 -16.89 -5.23 14.16
C PRO A 58 -16.36 -6.67 14.13
N TYR A 59 -16.25 -7.29 15.31
CA TYR A 59 -15.87 -8.69 15.39
C TYR A 59 -16.95 -9.61 14.79
N PRO A 60 -16.55 -10.78 14.24
CA PRO A 60 -17.51 -11.79 13.84
C PRO A 60 -18.42 -12.19 15.00
N ALA A 61 -19.64 -12.63 14.68
CA ALA A 61 -20.62 -13.01 15.70
C ALA A 61 -20.06 -14.12 16.62
N GLY A 62 -20.17 -13.91 17.94
CA GLY A 62 -19.68 -14.84 18.95
C GLY A 62 -18.18 -14.70 19.29
N GLU A 63 -17.43 -13.83 18.60
CA GLU A 63 -16.03 -13.57 18.92
C GLU A 63 -15.88 -12.45 19.96
N THR A 64 -14.86 -12.57 20.80
CA THR A 64 -14.46 -11.63 21.85
C THR A 64 -12.97 -11.35 21.76
N ASP A 65 -12.46 -10.34 22.47
CA ASP A 65 -11.01 -10.10 22.57
C ASP A 65 -10.25 -11.36 23.02
N GLN A 66 -10.79 -12.09 24.00
CA GLN A 66 -10.15 -13.28 24.55
C GLN A 66 -10.13 -14.44 23.54
N SER A 67 -11.22 -14.66 22.80
CA SER A 67 -11.26 -15.72 21.78
C SER A 67 -10.36 -15.41 20.59
N LEU A 68 -10.30 -14.15 20.16
CA LEU A 68 -9.45 -13.71 19.05
C LEU A 68 -7.96 -13.67 19.45
N GLU A 69 -7.63 -13.29 20.69
CA GLU A 69 -6.26 -13.40 21.19
C GLU A 69 -5.82 -14.87 21.30
N SER A 70 -6.71 -15.77 21.75
CA SER A 70 -6.44 -17.21 21.76
C SER A 70 -6.23 -17.75 20.34
N LEU A 71 -7.02 -17.28 19.37
CA LEU A 71 -6.86 -17.60 17.96
C LEU A 71 -5.50 -17.13 17.44
N ARG A 72 -5.07 -15.90 17.77
CA ARG A 72 -3.77 -15.34 17.40
C ARG A 72 -2.61 -16.16 17.98
N ILE A 73 -2.67 -16.54 19.26
CA ILE A 73 -1.64 -17.38 19.89
C ILE A 73 -1.55 -18.73 19.15
N SER A 74 -2.70 -19.33 18.84
CA SER A 74 -2.74 -20.59 18.07
C SER A 74 -2.20 -20.44 16.64
N LEU A 75 -2.35 -19.26 16.04
CA LEU A 75 -1.82 -18.93 14.72
C LEU A 75 -0.28 -18.95 14.73
N LEU A 76 0.37 -18.48 15.80
CA LEU A 76 1.84 -18.50 15.92
C LEU A 76 2.42 -19.92 15.85
N LEU A 77 1.71 -20.91 16.37
CA LEU A 77 2.09 -22.32 16.25
C LEU A 77 1.86 -22.86 14.84
N ASP A 78 0.79 -22.43 14.19
CA ASP A 78 0.40 -22.91 12.87
C ASP A 78 1.31 -22.42 11.75
N ILE A 79 1.90 -21.24 11.89
CA ILE A 79 2.87 -20.69 10.93
C ILE A 79 4.14 -21.56 10.87
N LYS A 80 4.52 -22.19 12.00
CA LYS A 80 5.71 -23.03 12.08
C LYS A 80 5.51 -24.43 11.47
N LYS A 81 4.27 -24.80 11.12
CA LYS A 81 3.94 -26.14 10.59
C LYS A 81 4.10 -26.17 9.07
N LYS A 82 4.69 -27.26 8.57
CA LYS A 82 4.75 -27.54 7.13
C LYS A 82 3.35 -27.73 6.55
N ASN A 83 3.12 -27.24 5.32
CA ASN A 83 1.87 -27.39 4.56
C ASN A 83 0.59 -26.89 5.25
N ASN A 84 0.69 -25.87 6.11
CA ASN A 84 -0.44 -25.40 6.90
C ASN A 84 -1.07 -24.08 6.39
N ARG A 85 -0.79 -23.73 5.13
CA ARG A 85 -1.14 -22.42 4.55
C ARG A 85 -2.64 -22.13 4.60
N ASP A 86 -3.49 -23.12 4.31
CA ASP A 86 -4.95 -22.92 4.33
C ASP A 86 -5.49 -22.68 5.74
N VAL A 87 -4.89 -23.29 6.77
CA VAL A 87 -5.26 -23.05 8.16
C VAL A 87 -4.84 -21.65 8.59
N VAL A 88 -3.61 -21.25 8.25
CA VAL A 88 -3.10 -19.88 8.48
C VAL A 88 -4.03 -18.87 7.83
N ARG A 89 -4.38 -19.05 6.55
CA ARG A 89 -5.28 -18.15 5.80
C ARG A 89 -6.64 -17.99 6.49
N LYS A 90 -7.26 -19.11 6.91
CA LYS A 90 -8.55 -19.09 7.63
C LYS A 90 -8.45 -18.38 8.98
N LYS A 91 -7.35 -18.55 9.71
CA LYS A 91 -7.12 -17.87 10.99
C LYS A 91 -6.85 -16.38 10.79
N MET A 92 -6.09 -16.01 9.76
CA MET A 92 -5.84 -14.61 9.38
C MET A 92 -7.14 -13.90 8.98
N GLU A 93 -8.06 -14.60 8.31
CA GLU A 93 -9.39 -14.09 7.97
C GLU A 93 -10.25 -13.87 9.19
N ARG A 94 -10.37 -14.87 10.07
CA ARG A 94 -11.17 -14.75 11.31
C ARG A 94 -10.64 -13.68 12.25
N SER A 95 -9.33 -13.45 12.27
CA SER A 95 -8.67 -12.44 13.12
C SER A 95 -8.58 -11.05 12.49
N PHE A 96 -9.10 -10.84 11.28
CA PHE A 96 -8.98 -9.57 10.55
C PHE A 96 -9.46 -8.37 11.35
N ALA A 97 -10.67 -8.43 11.92
CA ALA A 97 -11.23 -7.31 12.68
C ALA A 97 -10.42 -6.97 13.93
N TYR A 98 -9.87 -7.99 14.61
CA TYR A 98 -9.02 -7.83 15.80
C TYR A 98 -7.71 -7.13 15.47
N ARG A 99 -6.98 -7.67 14.48
CA ARG A 99 -5.72 -7.09 13.98
C ARG A 99 -5.93 -5.68 13.42
N ARG A 100 -6.99 -5.45 12.66
CA ARG A 100 -7.28 -4.14 12.08
C ARG A 100 -7.57 -3.09 13.14
N LEU A 101 -8.33 -3.46 14.18
CA LEU A 101 -8.57 -2.57 15.32
C LEU A 101 -7.26 -2.16 15.99
N GLU A 102 -6.38 -3.12 16.26
CA GLU A 102 -5.05 -2.89 16.85
C GLU A 102 -4.20 -1.94 15.99
N VAL A 103 -4.07 -2.21 14.69
CA VAL A 103 -3.31 -1.36 13.76
C VAL A 103 -3.87 0.06 13.67
N VAL A 104 -5.20 0.20 13.61
CA VAL A 104 -5.85 1.51 13.45
C VAL A 104 -5.86 2.32 14.74
N ARG A 105 -6.11 1.66 15.88
CA ARG A 105 -6.28 2.31 17.19
C ARG A 105 -4.94 2.59 17.86
N ASP A 106 -4.06 1.59 17.90
CA ASP A 106 -2.84 1.64 18.71
C ASP A 106 -1.66 2.21 17.91
N THR A 107 -1.76 2.22 16.57
CA THR A 107 -0.72 2.69 15.64
C THR A 107 0.68 2.17 16.04
N PRO A 108 0.84 0.84 16.23
CA PRO A 108 2.11 0.26 16.67
C PRO A 108 3.20 0.41 15.60
N MET A 109 4.47 0.34 16.03
CA MET A 109 5.59 0.27 15.08
C MET A 109 5.52 -1.01 14.24
N VAL A 110 6.06 -0.97 13.04
CA VAL A 110 6.05 -2.09 12.08
C VAL A 110 6.70 -3.33 12.67
N GLN A 111 7.78 -3.17 13.45
CA GLN A 111 8.43 -4.27 14.16
C GLN A 111 7.49 -4.99 15.14
N ASP A 112 6.63 -4.25 15.84
CA ASP A 112 5.70 -4.80 16.82
C ASP A 112 4.57 -5.54 16.13
N VAL A 113 4.06 -4.99 15.01
CA VAL A 113 3.09 -5.69 14.16
C VAL A 113 3.69 -6.98 13.60
N LYS A 114 4.95 -6.95 13.16
CA LYS A 114 5.66 -8.13 12.63
C LYS A 114 5.87 -9.19 13.69
N ALA A 115 6.23 -8.81 14.91
CA ALA A 115 6.35 -9.73 16.04
C ALA A 115 5.00 -10.34 16.44
N ARG A 116 3.92 -9.54 16.41
CA ARG A 116 2.59 -9.94 16.87
C ARG A 116 1.78 -10.72 15.83
N TRP A 117 1.94 -10.36 14.56
CA TRP A 117 1.27 -10.92 13.39
C TRP A 117 2.26 -11.32 12.28
N PRO A 118 3.21 -12.24 12.54
CA PRO A 118 4.25 -12.60 11.57
C PRO A 118 3.67 -13.15 10.25
N ALA A 119 2.51 -13.82 10.29
CA ALA A 119 1.82 -14.28 9.07
C ALA A 119 1.38 -13.13 8.15
N LEU A 120 1.19 -11.90 8.66
CA LEU A 120 0.85 -10.77 7.81
C LEU A 120 1.98 -10.42 6.84
N PHE A 121 3.23 -10.67 7.23
CA PHE A 121 4.44 -10.40 6.43
C PHE A 121 4.77 -11.56 5.49
N ASP A 122 3.73 -12.05 4.82
CA ASP A 122 3.78 -12.98 3.70
C ASP A 122 3.02 -12.33 2.54
N VAL A 123 3.54 -12.46 1.32
CA VAL A 123 2.98 -11.81 0.13
C VAL A 123 1.51 -12.23 -0.08
N ILE A 124 1.17 -13.50 0.15
CA ILE A 124 -0.20 -14.01 -0.01
C ILE A 124 -1.13 -13.38 1.02
N GLU A 125 -0.67 -13.22 2.26
CA GLU A 125 -1.48 -12.61 3.32
C GLU A 125 -1.61 -11.08 3.15
N ILE A 126 -0.60 -10.37 2.63
CA ILE A 126 -0.75 -8.95 2.25
C ILE A 126 -1.81 -8.78 1.16
N ASN A 127 -1.81 -9.64 0.13
CA ASN A 127 -2.86 -9.64 -0.89
C ASN A 127 -4.25 -9.87 -0.28
N ALA A 128 -4.36 -10.87 0.60
CA ALA A 128 -5.61 -11.20 1.27
C ALA A 128 -6.09 -10.05 2.16
N GLU A 129 -5.19 -9.44 2.93
CA GLU A 129 -5.50 -8.33 3.83
C GLU A 129 -5.94 -7.09 3.07
N PHE A 130 -5.22 -6.72 2.02
CA PHE A 130 -5.60 -5.61 1.14
C PHE A 130 -7.00 -5.83 0.55
N LYS A 131 -7.28 -7.06 0.09
CA LYS A 131 -8.61 -7.42 -0.43
C LYS A 131 -9.68 -7.39 0.66
N ARG A 132 -9.38 -7.80 1.89
CA ARG A 132 -10.33 -7.65 3.02
C ARG A 132 -10.64 -6.18 3.29
N ILE A 133 -9.66 -5.29 3.20
CA ILE A 133 -9.83 -3.85 3.45
C ILE A 133 -10.63 -3.17 2.32
N THR A 134 -10.28 -3.47 1.05
CA THR A 134 -10.75 -2.71 -0.11
C THR A 134 -11.79 -3.42 -0.97
N THR A 135 -11.96 -4.73 -0.80
CA THR A 135 -12.70 -5.66 -1.66
C THR A 135 -12.07 -5.92 -3.05
N ILE A 136 -10.95 -5.26 -3.37
CA ILE A 136 -10.25 -5.37 -4.66
C ILE A 136 -9.02 -6.30 -4.52
N PRO A 137 -8.76 -7.22 -5.48
CA PRO A 137 -7.52 -8.01 -5.45
C PRO A 137 -6.31 -7.10 -5.69
N LEU A 138 -5.23 -7.24 -4.91
CA LEU A 138 -4.07 -6.35 -4.98
C LEU A 138 -3.22 -6.60 -6.24
N GLN A 139 -2.42 -7.66 -6.26
CA GLN A 139 -1.41 -7.87 -7.30
C GLN A 139 -2.00 -8.00 -8.71
N SER A 140 -3.01 -8.85 -8.89
CA SER A 140 -3.59 -9.08 -10.23
C SER A 140 -4.22 -7.82 -10.81
N ARG A 141 -4.88 -7.01 -9.98
CA ARG A 141 -5.42 -5.71 -10.41
C ARG A 141 -4.30 -4.74 -10.72
N PHE A 142 -3.33 -4.58 -9.81
CA PHE A 142 -2.24 -3.62 -9.96
C PHE A 142 -1.45 -3.86 -11.24
N LEU A 143 -0.97 -5.09 -11.45
CA LEU A 143 -0.14 -5.43 -12.60
C LEU A 143 -0.93 -5.34 -13.91
N SER A 144 -2.16 -5.87 -13.95
CA SER A 144 -2.97 -5.79 -15.17
C SER A 144 -3.33 -4.34 -15.55
N GLN A 145 -3.68 -3.50 -14.59
CA GLN A 145 -3.99 -2.10 -14.87
C GLN A 145 -2.73 -1.30 -15.21
N LEU A 146 -1.60 -1.59 -14.57
CA LEU A 146 -0.31 -1.00 -14.93
C LEU A 146 0.02 -1.30 -16.40
N ASP A 147 -0.16 -2.54 -16.85
CA ASP A 147 0.07 -2.93 -18.24
C ASP A 147 -0.87 -2.18 -19.20
N VAL A 148 -2.15 -2.05 -18.85
CA VAL A 148 -3.15 -1.30 -19.65
C VAL A 148 -2.76 0.18 -19.81
N VAL A 149 -2.26 0.83 -18.74
CA VAL A 149 -1.87 2.25 -18.82
C VAL A 149 -0.47 2.47 -19.38
N SER A 150 0.40 1.44 -19.38
CA SER A 150 1.80 1.55 -19.76
C SER A 150 1.99 2.12 -21.16
N ALA A 151 1.29 1.61 -22.16
CA ALA A 151 1.44 2.08 -23.55
C ALA A 151 1.06 3.57 -23.70
N LYS A 152 0.08 4.05 -22.95
CA LYS A 152 -0.32 5.48 -22.95
C LYS A 152 0.71 6.34 -22.23
N LEU A 153 1.26 5.86 -21.12
CA LEU A 153 2.34 6.53 -20.39
C LEU A 153 3.61 6.65 -21.23
N GLN A 154 4.00 5.59 -21.96
CA GLN A 154 5.16 5.62 -22.86
C GLN A 154 5.05 6.73 -23.92
N LYS A 155 3.94 6.75 -24.66
CA LYS A 155 3.66 7.80 -25.64
C LYS A 155 3.66 9.20 -25.03
N LEU A 156 3.18 9.31 -23.80
CA LEU A 156 3.19 10.58 -23.08
C LEU A 156 4.60 11.03 -22.69
N PHE A 157 5.46 10.10 -22.31
CA PHE A 157 6.85 10.35 -21.96
C PHE A 157 7.65 10.80 -23.19
N GLU A 158 7.45 10.16 -24.35
CA GLU A 158 8.09 10.54 -25.62
C GLU A 158 7.74 11.96 -26.07
N LYS A 159 6.49 12.38 -25.87
CA LYS A 159 6.02 13.73 -26.21
C LYS A 159 6.52 14.80 -25.23
N ARG A 160 7.09 14.42 -24.09
CA ARG A 160 7.57 15.38 -23.08
C ARG A 160 8.85 16.03 -23.58
N GLY A 161 8.86 17.35 -23.71
CA GLY A 161 10.06 18.12 -24.04
C GLY A 161 10.92 18.50 -22.82
N GLY A 162 12.05 19.15 -23.09
CA GLY A 162 12.96 19.71 -22.09
C GLY A 162 13.80 18.65 -21.34
N GLN A 163 14.43 19.06 -20.24
CA GLN A 163 15.32 18.20 -19.44
C GLN A 163 14.59 16.95 -18.88
N ILE A 164 13.34 17.13 -18.44
CA ILE A 164 12.50 16.00 -17.97
C ILE A 164 12.26 15.01 -19.11
N GLY A 165 11.94 15.50 -20.31
CA GLY A 165 11.75 14.67 -21.50
C GLY A 165 12.99 13.83 -21.83
N GLN A 166 14.16 14.48 -21.85
CA GLN A 166 15.43 13.78 -22.11
C GLN A 166 15.73 12.72 -21.04
N ARG A 167 15.46 13.00 -19.76
CA ARG A 167 15.60 12.01 -18.67
C ARG A 167 14.66 10.83 -18.88
N LEU A 168 13.40 11.09 -19.22
CA LEU A 168 12.40 10.04 -19.47
C LEU A 168 12.78 9.16 -20.67
N LEU A 169 13.24 9.75 -21.78
CA LEU A 169 13.70 8.99 -22.94
C LEU A 169 14.82 8.02 -22.58
N LYS A 170 15.84 8.48 -21.86
CA LYS A 170 16.94 7.62 -21.37
C LYS A 170 16.45 6.47 -20.49
N MET A 171 15.48 6.72 -19.61
CA MET A 171 14.91 5.68 -18.75
C MET A 171 14.10 4.64 -19.53
N MET A 172 13.60 5.00 -20.70
CA MET A 172 12.80 4.12 -21.56
C MET A 172 13.63 3.39 -22.62
N GLU A 173 14.89 3.77 -22.85
CA GLU A 173 15.80 3.10 -23.80
C GLU A 173 15.89 1.57 -23.61
N PRO A 174 16.00 1.02 -22.36
CA PRO A 174 16.05 -0.42 -22.16
C PRO A 174 14.78 -1.14 -22.64
N VAL A 175 13.62 -0.49 -22.52
CA VAL A 175 12.32 -1.05 -22.96
C VAL A 175 12.25 -1.16 -24.48
N ALA A 176 12.84 -0.22 -25.22
CA ALA A 176 12.92 -0.28 -26.68
C ALA A 176 13.93 -1.34 -27.18
N GLN A 177 14.92 -1.69 -26.35
CA GLN A 177 15.92 -2.71 -26.68
C GLN A 177 15.46 -4.13 -26.34
N ASN A 178 14.53 -4.27 -25.39
CA ASN A 178 14.02 -5.56 -24.92
C ASN A 178 12.49 -5.49 -24.71
N GLU A 179 11.75 -5.36 -25.82
CA GLU A 179 10.30 -5.12 -25.80
C GLU A 179 9.48 -6.25 -25.14
N ASP A 180 10.01 -7.48 -25.17
CA ASP A 180 9.37 -8.67 -24.62
C ASP A 180 9.52 -8.78 -23.08
N ASP A 181 10.44 -8.03 -22.47
CA ASP A 181 10.65 -8.03 -21.02
C ASP A 181 9.58 -7.17 -20.32
N VAL A 182 8.54 -7.87 -19.85
CA VAL A 182 7.40 -7.27 -19.16
C VAL A 182 7.81 -6.61 -17.84
N ASP A 183 8.74 -7.21 -17.10
CA ASP A 183 9.10 -6.73 -15.76
C ASP A 183 10.03 -5.51 -15.86
N LEU A 184 10.98 -5.51 -16.80
CA LEU A 184 11.78 -4.34 -17.16
C LEU A 184 10.87 -3.18 -17.59
N ARG A 185 9.88 -3.45 -18.45
CA ARG A 185 8.92 -2.43 -18.88
C ARG A 185 8.19 -1.83 -17.70
N ARG A 186 7.63 -2.66 -16.80
CA ARG A 186 6.91 -2.18 -15.62
C ARG A 186 7.80 -1.35 -14.69
N GLU A 187 9.04 -1.80 -14.46
CA GLU A 187 10.04 -1.06 -13.68
C GLU A 187 10.28 0.34 -14.28
N CYS A 188 10.62 0.42 -15.56
CA CYS A 188 10.87 1.69 -16.24
C CYS A 188 9.65 2.61 -16.17
N ILE A 189 8.44 2.09 -16.35
CA ILE A 189 7.20 2.88 -16.26
C ILE A 189 6.98 3.45 -14.86
N ILE A 190 7.18 2.65 -13.81
CA ILE A 190 7.01 3.09 -12.41
C ILE A 190 8.01 4.19 -12.08
N LYS A 191 9.29 4.00 -12.42
CA LYS A 191 10.33 5.01 -12.16
C LYS A 191 10.13 6.27 -13.00
N ALA A 192 9.78 6.13 -14.29
CA ALA A 192 9.53 7.24 -15.19
C ALA A 192 8.28 8.04 -14.78
N LEU A 193 7.25 7.39 -14.22
CA LEU A 193 6.09 8.06 -13.66
C LEU A 193 6.47 9.03 -12.53
N CYS A 194 7.37 8.62 -11.63
CA CYS A 194 7.89 9.49 -10.57
C CYS A 194 8.52 10.75 -11.17
N VAL A 195 9.44 10.58 -12.13
CA VAL A 195 10.12 11.68 -12.82
C VAL A 195 9.14 12.60 -13.55
N TYR A 196 8.16 12.03 -14.27
CA TYR A 196 7.14 12.81 -14.98
C TYR A 196 6.30 13.67 -14.01
N LEU A 197 6.05 13.16 -12.82
CA LEU A 197 5.36 13.86 -11.73
C LEU A 197 6.31 14.75 -10.92
N ASN A 198 7.54 14.98 -11.36
CA ASN A 198 8.55 15.78 -10.67
C ASN A 198 8.79 15.31 -9.23
N GLU A 199 8.78 13.99 -9.06
CA GLU A 199 9.14 13.27 -7.85
C GLU A 199 10.40 12.46 -8.15
N ASP A 200 11.21 12.21 -7.13
CA ASP A 200 12.47 11.50 -7.30
C ASP A 200 12.23 9.97 -7.19
N PRO A 201 12.50 9.17 -8.25
CA PRO A 201 12.31 7.73 -8.23
C PRO A 201 13.08 7.02 -7.11
N ASP A 202 14.20 7.60 -6.64
CA ASP A 202 15.02 7.02 -5.56
C ASP A 202 14.32 7.08 -4.20
N ASN A 203 13.26 7.90 -4.05
CA ASN A 203 12.40 7.82 -2.88
C ASN A 203 11.51 6.57 -2.87
N LEU A 204 11.29 5.93 -4.03
CA LEU A 204 10.50 4.70 -4.15
C LEU A 204 11.40 3.48 -4.25
N VAL A 205 12.39 3.51 -5.15
CA VAL A 205 13.29 2.39 -5.45
C VAL A 205 14.73 2.88 -5.38
N ARG A 206 15.49 2.46 -4.37
CA ARG A 206 16.93 2.72 -4.28
C ARG A 206 17.72 1.52 -4.75
N GLU A 207 18.76 1.78 -5.52
CA GLU A 207 19.65 0.74 -6.05
C GLU A 207 21.00 0.79 -5.34
N PHE A 208 21.54 -0.39 -5.06
CA PHE A 208 22.82 -0.60 -4.38
C PHE A 208 23.65 -1.60 -5.17
N ALA A 209 24.96 -1.39 -5.22
CA ALA A 209 25.88 -2.40 -5.70
C ALA A 209 26.07 -3.48 -4.61
N ALA A 210 26.15 -4.75 -5.00
CA ALA A 210 26.33 -5.88 -4.07
C ALA A 210 27.55 -5.78 -3.14
N ALA A 211 28.54 -4.94 -3.47
CA ALA A 211 29.74 -4.74 -2.66
C ALA A 211 29.57 -3.72 -1.50
N ASP A 212 28.47 -2.98 -1.46
CA ASP A 212 28.29 -1.82 -0.57
C ASP A 212 27.36 -2.12 0.63
N GLU A 213 27.66 -3.18 1.40
CA GLU A 213 26.82 -3.62 2.53
C GLU A 213 26.64 -2.55 3.62
N ASP A 214 27.72 -1.85 4.01
CA ASP A 214 27.66 -0.80 5.05
C ASP A 214 26.79 0.39 4.64
N TYR A 215 26.85 0.78 3.37
CA TYR A 215 26.05 1.86 2.82
C TYR A 215 24.58 1.44 2.67
N LEU A 216 24.33 0.20 2.25
CA LEU A 216 22.99 -0.39 2.22
C LEU A 216 22.35 -0.35 3.61
N GLN A 217 23.08 -0.81 4.65
CA GLN A 217 22.58 -0.83 6.02
C GLN A 217 22.23 0.58 6.53
N THR A 218 23.12 1.55 6.33
CA THR A 218 22.87 2.96 6.72
C THR A 218 21.65 3.52 6.00
N SER A 219 21.55 3.27 4.69
CA SER A 219 20.40 3.72 3.90
C SER A 219 19.10 3.05 4.31
N ILE A 220 19.12 1.77 4.71
CA ILE A 220 17.94 1.07 5.23
C ILE A 220 17.44 1.77 6.48
N GLU A 221 18.30 2.05 7.45
CA GLU A 221 17.95 2.68 8.73
C GLU A 221 17.31 4.07 8.55
N GLU A 222 17.76 4.83 7.56
CA GLU A 222 17.20 6.16 7.23
C GLU A 222 15.90 6.10 6.39
N THR A 223 15.54 4.92 5.86
CA THR A 223 14.38 4.77 4.99
C THR A 223 13.11 4.52 5.79
N ALA A 224 12.23 5.52 5.81
CA ALA A 224 10.90 5.38 6.42
C ALA A 224 10.00 4.39 5.64
N LEU A 225 10.07 4.42 4.31
CA LEU A 225 9.28 3.57 3.42
C LEU A 225 9.91 3.56 2.02
N GLY A 226 10.17 2.38 1.46
CA GLY A 226 10.72 2.25 0.12
C GLY A 226 11.05 0.82 -0.29
N ILE A 227 11.59 0.68 -1.49
CA ILE A 227 12.11 -0.57 -2.07
C ILE A 227 13.61 -0.41 -2.21
N TYR A 228 14.37 -1.44 -1.82
CA TYR A 228 15.78 -1.54 -2.16
C TYR A 228 15.98 -2.60 -3.23
N VAL A 229 17.00 -2.40 -4.06
CA VAL A 229 17.43 -3.34 -5.09
C VAL A 229 18.93 -3.48 -4.97
N VAL A 230 19.41 -4.68 -4.69
CA VAL A 230 20.84 -5.00 -4.76
C VAL A 230 21.12 -5.54 -6.16
N ARG A 231 22.01 -4.88 -6.89
CA ARG A 231 22.40 -5.30 -8.25
C ARG A 231 23.80 -5.88 -8.26
N SER A 232 23.96 -6.91 -9.07
CA SER A 232 25.26 -7.46 -9.40
C SER A 232 26.11 -6.44 -10.13
N VAL A 233 27.34 -6.22 -9.65
CA VAL A 233 28.30 -5.31 -10.31
C VAL A 233 28.70 -5.82 -11.69
N LEU A 234 28.62 -7.14 -11.92
CA LEU A 234 29.08 -7.78 -13.16
C LEU A 234 28.00 -7.82 -14.24
N THR A 235 26.79 -8.23 -13.87
CA THR A 235 25.69 -8.49 -14.83
C THR A 235 24.61 -7.42 -14.82
N ASN A 236 24.64 -6.50 -13.84
CA ASN A 236 23.59 -5.50 -13.58
C ASN A 236 22.19 -6.10 -13.32
N THR A 237 22.11 -7.41 -13.07
CA THR A 237 20.88 -8.10 -12.69
C THR A 237 20.57 -7.85 -11.22
N ALA A 238 19.28 -7.77 -10.88
CA ALA A 238 18.87 -7.69 -9.49
C ALA A 238 19.16 -9.04 -8.80
N GLU A 239 19.96 -9.00 -7.73
CA GLU A 239 20.28 -10.15 -6.88
C GLU A 239 19.31 -10.25 -5.71
N ASP A 240 18.88 -9.11 -5.15
CA ASP A 240 17.84 -9.03 -4.13
C ASP A 240 16.96 -7.80 -4.36
N ILE A 241 15.66 -7.95 -4.12
CA ILE A 241 14.67 -6.89 -4.14
C ILE A 241 13.86 -7.02 -2.86
N GLY A 242 13.86 -5.97 -2.05
CA GLY A 242 13.15 -5.98 -0.79
C GLY A 242 12.42 -4.68 -0.49
N ILE A 243 11.64 -4.71 0.58
CA ILE A 243 10.83 -3.57 1.04
C ILE A 243 11.33 -3.16 2.41
N VAL A 244 11.55 -1.86 2.59
CA VAL A 244 11.92 -1.24 3.86
C VAL A 244 10.73 -0.44 4.40
N LEU A 245 10.43 -0.62 5.68
CA LEU A 245 9.49 0.18 6.44
C LEU A 245 10.09 0.51 7.80
N GLU A 246 10.01 1.78 8.22
CA GLU A 246 10.50 2.27 9.52
C GLU A 246 11.94 1.83 9.83
N GLY A 247 12.83 1.94 8.84
CA GLY A 247 14.24 1.57 9.02
C GLY A 247 14.49 0.05 9.02
N GLN A 248 13.51 -0.78 8.67
CA GLN A 248 13.61 -2.24 8.74
C GLN A 248 13.22 -2.93 7.45
N ILE A 249 13.99 -3.95 7.07
CA ILE A 249 13.62 -4.84 5.98
C ILE A 249 12.43 -5.71 6.39
N VAL A 250 11.32 -5.54 5.68
CA VAL A 250 10.08 -6.29 5.92
C VAL A 250 9.86 -7.43 4.91
N PHE A 251 10.39 -7.30 3.70
CA PHE A 251 10.42 -8.32 2.65
C PHE A 251 11.78 -8.33 1.95
N GLN A 252 12.21 -9.51 1.49
CA GLN A 252 13.41 -9.79 0.71
C GLN A 252 13.04 -10.78 -0.41
N ASP A 253 13.95 -10.98 -1.36
CA ASP A 253 13.82 -11.99 -2.43
C ASP A 253 12.53 -11.85 -3.24
N LEU A 254 12.09 -10.61 -3.50
CA LEU A 254 10.92 -10.38 -4.36
C LEU A 254 11.31 -10.50 -5.84
N ASP A 255 10.42 -11.10 -6.64
CA ASP A 255 10.72 -11.42 -8.04
C ASP A 255 11.07 -10.21 -8.92
N ASN A 256 10.37 -9.08 -8.73
CA ASN A 256 10.59 -7.87 -9.52
C ASN A 256 10.08 -6.59 -8.81
N ILE A 257 10.50 -5.44 -9.31
CA ILE A 257 10.14 -4.13 -8.74
C ILE A 257 8.65 -3.82 -8.85
N ALA A 258 7.96 -4.31 -9.89
CA ALA A 258 6.52 -4.10 -10.03
C ALA A 258 5.74 -4.85 -8.93
N LEU A 259 6.14 -6.08 -8.64
CA LEU A 259 5.64 -6.88 -7.53
C LEU A 259 5.93 -6.20 -6.19
N ALA A 260 7.17 -5.75 -5.97
CA ALA A 260 7.55 -5.02 -4.76
C ALA A 260 6.73 -3.74 -4.58
N THR A 261 6.48 -2.99 -5.65
CA THR A 261 5.62 -1.79 -5.63
C THR A 261 4.19 -2.14 -5.27
N ALA A 262 3.62 -3.22 -5.82
CA ALA A 262 2.29 -3.68 -5.48
C ALA A 262 2.19 -4.14 -4.02
N VAL A 263 3.17 -4.90 -3.52
CA VAL A 263 3.20 -5.36 -2.12
C VAL A 263 3.38 -4.18 -1.16
N LEU A 264 4.25 -3.23 -1.48
CA LEU A 264 4.41 -1.99 -0.72
C LEU A 264 3.10 -1.18 -0.67
N PHE A 265 2.41 -1.07 -1.81
CA PHE A 265 1.08 -0.47 -1.87
C PHE A 265 0.09 -1.21 -0.94
N GLY A 266 0.11 -2.55 -0.95
CA GLY A 266 -0.67 -3.37 -0.02
C GLY A 266 -0.36 -3.11 1.45
N LEU A 267 0.93 -3.05 1.81
CA LEU A 267 1.42 -2.78 3.17
C LEU A 267 0.93 -1.44 3.70
N ILE A 268 0.93 -0.39 2.85
CA ILE A 268 0.42 0.93 3.24
C ILE A 268 -1.04 0.86 3.71
N TYR A 269 -1.85 -0.02 3.10
CA TYR A 269 -3.24 -0.23 3.53
C TYR A 269 -3.31 -1.15 4.75
N ALA A 270 -2.63 -2.29 4.73
CA ALA A 270 -2.62 -3.28 5.81
C ALA A 270 -2.20 -2.65 7.15
N LEU A 271 -1.16 -1.82 7.13
CA LEU A 271 -0.55 -1.16 8.28
C LEU A 271 -1.09 0.26 8.52
N ASN A 272 -2.12 0.68 7.78
CA ASN A 272 -2.77 2.01 7.91
C ASN A 272 -1.80 3.21 7.74
N LEU A 273 -0.73 3.05 6.97
CA LEU A 273 0.30 4.07 6.76
C LEU A 273 -0.17 5.21 5.84
N ASN A 274 0.46 6.38 5.99
CA ASN A 274 0.30 7.48 5.04
C ASN A 274 1.21 7.29 3.82
N TYR A 275 0.84 7.86 2.68
CA TYR A 275 1.78 7.94 1.57
C TYR A 275 2.92 8.90 1.92
N PRO A 276 4.17 8.58 1.55
CA PRO A 276 5.28 9.47 1.77
C PRO A 276 5.06 10.80 1.00
N PRO A 277 5.29 11.97 1.63
CA PRO A 277 5.05 13.27 0.98
C PRO A 277 5.85 13.47 -0.31
N SER A 278 7.02 12.84 -0.42
CA SER A 278 7.92 12.88 -1.58
C SER A 278 7.37 12.13 -2.80
N LEU A 279 6.41 11.21 -2.63
CA LEU A 279 5.78 10.43 -3.71
C LEU A 279 4.26 10.57 -3.72
N LYS A 280 3.73 11.67 -3.17
CA LYS A 280 2.29 11.86 -2.98
C LYS A 280 1.51 11.78 -4.29
N TYR A 281 2.07 12.27 -5.40
CA TYR A 281 1.40 12.24 -6.71
C TYR A 281 1.53 10.86 -7.35
N THR A 282 2.67 10.20 -7.22
CA THR A 282 2.87 8.82 -7.71
C THR A 282 1.88 7.88 -7.04
N PHE A 283 1.78 7.89 -5.70
CA PHE A 283 0.79 7.08 -5.00
C PHE A 283 -0.65 7.49 -5.29
N GLU A 284 -0.92 8.78 -5.57
CA GLU A 284 -2.24 9.21 -6.04
C GLU A 284 -2.58 8.62 -7.42
N VAL A 285 -1.63 8.56 -8.35
CA VAL A 285 -1.80 7.90 -9.66
C VAL A 285 -2.01 6.41 -9.50
N LEU A 286 -1.16 5.73 -8.71
CA LEU A 286 -1.28 4.30 -8.45
C LEU A 286 -2.63 3.97 -7.82
N GLN A 287 -3.10 4.77 -6.85
CA GLN A 287 -4.38 4.55 -6.21
C GLN A 287 -5.57 4.82 -7.16
N LYS A 288 -5.57 5.95 -7.87
CA LYS A 288 -6.79 6.47 -8.51
C LYS A 288 -6.88 6.18 -10.00
N LEU A 289 -5.75 6.05 -10.68
CA LEU A 289 -5.71 5.78 -12.13
C LEU A 289 -5.34 4.34 -12.43
N VAL A 290 -4.41 3.74 -11.68
CA VAL A 290 -4.02 2.34 -11.87
C VAL A 290 -5.00 1.41 -11.14
N MET A 291 -5.15 1.58 -9.83
CA MET A 291 -6.02 0.70 -9.04
C MET A 291 -7.51 1.06 -9.10
N GLU A 292 -7.83 2.26 -9.61
CA GLU A 292 -9.20 2.81 -9.72
C GLU A 292 -9.98 2.79 -8.40
N LEU A 293 -9.29 3.07 -7.29
CA LEU A 293 -9.85 2.97 -5.93
C LEU A 293 -10.63 4.23 -5.48
N GLU A 294 -10.47 5.38 -6.14
CA GLU A 294 -11.23 6.60 -5.79
C GLU A 294 -11.76 7.34 -7.02
N GLY A 295 -13.00 7.85 -6.93
CA GLY A 295 -13.73 8.38 -8.08
C GLY A 295 -13.97 9.89 -8.15
N SER A 296 -13.69 10.72 -7.13
CA SER A 296 -14.27 12.08 -7.13
C SER A 296 -13.30 13.26 -7.06
N THR A 297 -12.06 13.11 -6.58
CA THR A 297 -11.12 14.24 -6.53
C THR A 297 -9.70 13.82 -6.90
N LEU A 298 -9.12 14.49 -7.89
CA LEU A 298 -7.70 14.39 -8.25
C LEU A 298 -7.03 15.71 -7.92
N SER A 299 -5.78 15.66 -7.47
CA SER A 299 -4.96 16.86 -7.44
C SER A 299 -4.81 17.43 -8.85
N LYS A 300 -4.59 18.75 -8.95
CA LYS A 300 -4.42 19.42 -10.26
C LYS A 300 -3.38 18.74 -11.14
N LYS A 301 -2.29 18.24 -10.54
CA LYS A 301 -1.20 17.57 -11.23
C LYS A 301 -1.63 16.23 -11.82
N VAL A 302 -2.33 15.41 -11.03
CA VAL A 302 -2.83 14.10 -11.48
C VAL A 302 -4.01 14.26 -12.45
N GLN A 303 -4.84 15.29 -12.29
CA GLN A 303 -5.88 15.62 -13.26
C GLN A 303 -5.29 15.97 -14.64
N LEU A 304 -4.22 16.76 -14.68
CA LEU A 304 -3.52 17.08 -15.94
C LEU A 304 -2.93 15.82 -16.59
N LEU A 305 -2.36 14.91 -15.80
CA LEU A 305 -1.90 13.61 -16.31
C LEU A 305 -3.07 12.80 -16.89
N LYS A 306 -4.17 12.66 -16.14
CA LYS A 306 -5.35 11.91 -16.58
C LYS A 306 -5.89 12.43 -17.92
N ASN A 307 -6.01 13.75 -18.07
CA ASN A 307 -6.47 14.34 -19.33
C ASN A 307 -5.56 13.95 -20.50
N ARG A 308 -4.25 14.03 -20.33
CA ARG A 308 -3.28 13.64 -21.37
C ARG A 308 -3.23 12.14 -21.68
N LEU A 309 -3.70 11.29 -20.77
CA LEU A 309 -3.84 9.85 -21.02
C LEU A 309 -5.13 9.51 -21.79
N CYS A 310 -6.07 10.45 -21.87
CA CYS A 310 -7.31 10.33 -22.62
C CYS A 310 -7.24 10.97 -24.02
N GLU A 311 -6.23 11.80 -24.27
CA GLU A 311 -5.85 12.36 -25.58
C GLU A 311 -5.09 11.35 -26.45
#